data_AF-A0A2R5GDL8-F1
#
_entry.id   AF-A0A2R5GDL8-F1
#
_cell.length_a   1.000
_cell.length_b   1.000
_cell.length_c   1.000
_cell.angle_alpha   90.00
_cell.angle_beta   90.00
_cell.angle_gamma   90.00
#
_symmetry.space_group_name_H-M   'P 1'
#
loop_
_entity.id
_entity.type
_entity.pdbx_description
1 polymer ?
#
loop_
_entity_poly.entity_id
_entity_poly.type
_entity_poly.pdbx_seq_one_letter_code
_entity_poly.pdbx_strand_id
1 'polypeptide(L)'
;MAQLGVGTYRMMAHNAQHAACLKRALFGAGGRAGFAVVDTSPNYGDGLAETLVGEVLRTARKEGWEGRSEVEIISKFGFIQGSDLEAHAKNPWKGAVKYTDDCWHSLDRSLMEHQLEGSLQRLGVECIDTYLVHNPEHFLMGQIPPETSPDTGGPLIEALREQLAQALSETFEALEGEVQRGRIGSYGVSSNSFALPREHPHFVPFEGLLDLATEAARRVHGSASEHNFKTIEFPANIIERTALTPTEAGGNGCAQWAHSRGIRTVVNRALTAFDDVGSWRLAEAPFPEGYADSRDALIEHLSPPPLDAEEERSLSAEERKEWDETLEACHWLRQLVTDLDAQIGAFSSVMHYQDDLMRKVVPMINAKLDGMDEDTSARLFGFFAEYEQAVRSVTGQQTRTHIFESISQDKALAEARPTCDPSVFIPPELPVGLVPEAQAPLQEYALAWLARQPCVSTILVGAVRESYVDEAARVVSEVQKNHSGA
;
A
#
# COMPACT_ATOMS: atom_id res chain seq x y z
N MET A 1 4.97 17.93 13.02
CA MET A 1 3.58 17.55 12.71
C MET A 1 3.56 16.92 11.34
N ALA A 2 2.86 15.80 11.20
CA ALA A 2 2.82 15.07 9.94
C ALA A 2 2.08 15.86 8.85
N GLN A 3 2.62 15.85 7.63
CA GLN A 3 1.95 16.28 6.41
C GLN A 3 1.24 15.09 5.76
N LEU A 4 0.30 15.35 4.85
CA LEU A 4 -0.30 14.29 4.04
C LEU A 4 0.44 14.15 2.70
N GLY A 5 0.54 12.90 2.24
CA GLY A 5 0.97 12.57 0.89
C GLY A 5 0.00 11.59 0.24
N VAL A 6 -0.11 11.64 -1.09
CA VAL A 6 -0.95 10.72 -1.85
C VAL A 6 -0.11 9.56 -2.38
N GLY A 7 -0.44 8.35 -1.94
CA GLY A 7 0.16 7.13 -2.45
C GLY A 7 -0.54 6.66 -3.71
N THR A 8 0.19 6.55 -4.81
CA THR A 8 -0.40 6.30 -6.15
C THR A 8 -0.41 4.84 -6.57
N TYR A 9 -0.03 3.89 -5.70
CA TYR A 9 0.04 2.44 -6.01
C TYR A 9 -1.22 1.86 -6.68
N ARG A 10 -2.41 2.38 -6.36
CA ARG A 10 -3.70 1.93 -6.93
C ARG A 10 -4.26 2.87 -8.00
N MET A 11 -3.47 3.85 -8.41
CA MET A 11 -3.85 4.85 -9.40
C MET A 11 -3.14 4.55 -10.72
N MET A 12 -3.81 4.87 -11.82
CA MET A 12 -3.33 4.57 -13.16
C MET A 12 -3.84 5.64 -14.13
N ALA A 13 -3.01 5.97 -15.12
CA ALA A 13 -3.40 6.83 -16.22
C ALA A 13 -4.62 6.27 -16.95
N HIS A 14 -5.32 7.12 -17.70
CA HIS A 14 -6.56 6.79 -18.43
C HIS A 14 -7.78 6.46 -17.56
N ASN A 15 -7.67 6.54 -16.22
CA ASN A 15 -8.81 6.51 -15.32
C ASN A 15 -9.18 7.93 -14.87
N ALA A 16 -10.34 8.42 -15.33
CA ALA A 16 -10.80 9.78 -15.05
C ALA A 16 -11.02 10.06 -13.55
N GLN A 17 -11.48 9.06 -12.79
CA GLN A 17 -11.66 9.19 -11.35
C GLN A 17 -10.31 9.31 -10.62
N HIS A 18 -9.30 8.57 -11.06
CA HIS A 18 -7.94 8.68 -10.52
C HIS A 18 -7.34 10.07 -10.80
N ALA A 19 -7.48 10.57 -12.03
CA ALA A 19 -7.02 11.92 -12.39
C ALA A 19 -7.71 13.01 -11.57
N ALA A 20 -9.04 12.93 -11.41
CA ALA A 20 -9.81 13.86 -10.59
C ALA A 20 -9.36 13.81 -9.12
N CYS A 21 -9.20 12.60 -8.56
CA CYS A 21 -8.75 12.40 -7.18
C CYS A 21 -7.35 12.99 -6.94
N LEU A 22 -6.39 12.71 -7.81
CA LEU A 22 -5.03 13.23 -7.68
C LEU A 22 -5.01 14.77 -7.82
N LYS A 23 -5.77 15.32 -8.78
CA LYS A 23 -5.92 16.77 -8.94
C LYS A 23 -6.54 17.41 -7.70
N ARG A 24 -7.56 16.78 -7.10
CA ARG A 24 -8.21 17.24 -5.87
C ARG A 24 -7.24 17.28 -4.70
N ALA A 25 -6.41 16.25 -4.53
CA ALA A 25 -5.40 16.18 -3.48
C ALA A 25 -4.38 17.32 -3.61
N LEU A 26 -3.80 17.51 -4.78
CA LEU A 26 -2.69 18.45 -4.97
C LEU A 26 -3.13 19.91 -5.14
N PHE A 27 -4.28 20.15 -5.79
CA PHE A 27 -4.66 21.48 -6.26
C PHE A 27 -6.06 21.93 -5.82
N GLY A 28 -6.83 21.08 -5.14
CA GLY A 28 -8.17 21.45 -4.65
C GLY A 28 -8.13 22.54 -3.58
N ALA A 29 -9.31 23.00 -3.13
CA ALA A 29 -9.40 23.85 -1.94
C ALA A 29 -8.77 23.18 -0.70
N GLY A 30 -8.79 21.83 -0.65
CA GLY A 30 -8.02 21.02 0.30
C GLY A 30 -6.52 20.88 0.00
N GLY A 31 -6.05 21.19 -1.21
CA GLY A 31 -4.63 21.25 -1.58
C GLY A 31 -3.89 22.42 -0.92
N ARG A 32 -4.60 23.49 -0.54
CA ARG A 32 -4.08 24.53 0.37
C ARG A 32 -4.04 24.09 1.84
N ALA A 33 -4.49 22.87 2.15
CA ALA A 33 -4.72 22.39 3.53
C ALA A 33 -4.33 20.92 3.80
N GLY A 34 -3.45 20.25 3.02
CA GLY A 34 -3.00 18.93 3.50
C GLY A 34 -1.97 18.16 2.69
N PHE A 35 -2.18 18.01 1.37
CA PHE A 35 -1.35 17.11 0.55
C PHE A 35 -0.29 17.88 -0.24
N ALA A 36 0.97 17.73 0.16
CA ALA A 36 2.13 18.33 -0.53
C ALA A 36 3.06 17.29 -1.17
N VAL A 37 2.84 16.01 -0.89
CA VAL A 37 3.71 14.91 -1.32
C VAL A 37 2.93 13.97 -2.24
N VAL A 38 3.52 13.59 -3.38
CA VAL A 38 3.06 12.51 -4.25
C VAL A 38 4.06 11.38 -4.15
N ASP A 39 3.59 10.21 -3.77
CA ASP A 39 4.39 9.00 -3.71
C ASP A 39 4.02 8.07 -4.87
N THR A 40 5.00 7.73 -5.70
CA THR A 40 4.85 6.89 -6.90
C THR A 40 6.04 5.96 -7.07
N SER A 41 6.04 5.14 -8.12
CA SER A 41 7.11 4.21 -8.48
C SER A 41 6.93 3.72 -9.92
N PRO A 42 8.00 3.40 -10.66
CA PRO A 42 7.93 2.81 -12.00
C PRO A 42 7.15 1.49 -12.04
N ASN A 43 7.21 0.67 -10.99
CA ASN A 43 6.49 -0.61 -10.97
C ASN A 43 4.97 -0.47 -10.72
N TYR A 44 4.47 0.73 -10.40
CA TYR A 44 3.05 0.94 -10.14
C TYR A 44 2.28 1.01 -11.47
N GLY A 45 1.59 -0.08 -11.79
CA GLY A 45 0.87 -0.24 -13.06
C GLY A 45 1.80 -0.15 -14.27
N ASP A 46 3.03 -0.68 -14.17
CA ASP A 46 4.04 -0.62 -15.25
C ASP A 46 4.28 0.82 -15.76
N GLY A 47 4.40 1.76 -14.83
CA GLY A 47 4.64 3.19 -15.10
C GLY A 47 3.37 4.03 -15.31
N LEU A 48 2.18 3.43 -15.32
CA LEU A 48 0.93 4.19 -15.50
C LEU A 48 0.63 5.15 -14.34
N ALA A 49 1.08 4.85 -13.12
CA ALA A 49 0.93 5.79 -11.99
C ALA A 49 1.79 7.05 -12.19
N GLU A 50 3.06 6.91 -12.58
CA GLU A 50 3.93 8.06 -12.88
C GLU A 50 3.41 8.87 -14.07
N THR A 51 2.87 8.18 -15.09
CA THR A 51 2.25 8.83 -16.24
C THR A 51 1.06 9.69 -15.82
N LEU A 52 0.18 9.16 -14.94
CA LEU A 52 -0.95 9.90 -14.38
C LEU A 52 -0.49 11.15 -13.63
N VAL A 53 0.53 11.02 -12.78
CA VAL A 53 1.10 12.16 -12.05
C VAL A 53 1.58 13.23 -13.03
N GLY A 54 2.34 12.84 -14.06
CA GLY A 54 2.80 13.76 -15.10
C GLY A 54 1.65 14.43 -15.86
N GLU A 55 0.57 13.70 -16.18
CA GLU A 55 -0.62 14.26 -16.84
C GLU A 55 -1.33 15.31 -15.98
N VAL A 56 -1.51 15.03 -14.69
CA VAL A 56 -2.14 15.96 -13.74
C VAL A 56 -1.29 17.21 -13.55
N LEU A 57 0.04 17.09 -13.42
CA LEU A 57 0.97 18.22 -13.34
C LEU A 57 0.94 19.08 -14.60
N ARG A 58 0.98 18.46 -15.79
CA ARG A 58 0.88 19.19 -17.08
C ARG A 58 -0.46 19.92 -17.22
N THR A 59 -1.54 19.30 -16.77
CA THR A 59 -2.88 19.91 -16.78
C THR A 59 -2.92 21.12 -15.86
N ALA A 60 -2.43 20.99 -14.63
CA ALA A 60 -2.35 22.11 -13.68
C ALA A 60 -1.52 23.27 -14.23
N ARG A 61 -0.37 23.01 -14.88
CA ARG A 61 0.43 24.05 -15.55
C ARG A 61 -0.35 24.80 -16.63
N LYS A 62 -1.14 24.09 -17.44
CA LYS A 62 -2.02 24.71 -18.46
C LYS A 62 -3.12 25.56 -17.83
N GLU A 63 -3.54 25.22 -16.61
CA GLU A 63 -4.54 25.95 -15.82
C GLU A 63 -3.94 27.10 -14.99
N GLY A 64 -2.65 27.40 -15.15
CA GLY A 64 -2.00 28.55 -14.51
C GLY A 64 -1.26 28.22 -13.20
N TRP A 65 -1.03 26.96 -12.87
CA TRP A 65 -0.13 26.59 -11.78
C TRP A 65 1.33 26.77 -12.20
N GLU A 66 2.04 27.69 -11.53
CA GLU A 66 3.41 28.08 -11.88
C GLU A 66 4.49 27.42 -10.98
N GLY A 67 4.11 26.81 -9.85
CA GLY A 67 5.05 26.47 -8.77
C GLY A 67 5.35 24.98 -8.60
N ARG A 68 6.27 24.38 -9.38
CA ARG A 68 6.75 22.99 -9.16
C ARG A 68 7.24 22.73 -7.72
N SER A 69 7.73 23.76 -7.05
CA SER A 69 8.18 23.70 -5.65
C SER A 69 7.07 23.46 -4.63
N GLU A 70 5.79 23.53 -5.03
CA GLU A 70 4.64 23.31 -4.14
C GLU A 70 4.24 21.83 -4.01
N VAL A 71 4.67 20.99 -4.96
CA VAL A 71 4.38 19.55 -4.96
C VAL A 71 5.70 18.80 -4.92
N GLU A 72 5.92 18.04 -3.86
CA GLU A 72 7.05 17.14 -3.74
C GLU A 72 6.72 15.77 -4.37
N ILE A 73 7.65 15.22 -5.15
CA ILE A 73 7.54 13.92 -5.78
C ILE A 73 8.54 12.95 -5.15
N ILE A 74 8.02 11.86 -4.62
CA ILE A 74 8.77 10.67 -4.24
C ILE A 74 8.57 9.62 -5.33
N SER A 75 9.66 9.15 -5.94
CA SER A 75 9.66 7.94 -6.76
C SER A 75 10.69 6.95 -6.24
N LYS A 76 10.72 5.74 -6.79
CA LYS A 76 11.50 4.63 -6.25
C LYS A 76 12.11 3.78 -7.36
N PHE A 77 12.98 2.85 -7.00
CA PHE A 77 13.52 1.85 -7.93
C PHE A 77 13.83 0.53 -7.24
N GLY A 78 14.00 -0.52 -8.03
CA GLY A 78 14.56 -1.80 -7.60
C GLY A 78 13.75 -3.01 -8.03
N PHE A 79 12.43 -2.86 -8.19
CA PHE A 79 11.59 -3.92 -8.74
C PHE A 79 11.82 -4.10 -10.25
N ILE A 80 11.96 -5.35 -10.69
CA ILE A 80 12.02 -5.76 -12.09
C ILE A 80 10.74 -6.57 -12.36
N GLN A 81 9.76 -5.90 -12.97
CA GLN A 81 8.41 -6.40 -13.26
C GLN A 81 7.95 -5.87 -14.62
N GLY A 82 6.91 -6.46 -15.20
CA GLY A 82 6.30 -5.95 -16.44
C GLY A 82 7.32 -5.72 -17.55
N SER A 83 7.32 -4.51 -18.11
CA SER A 83 8.24 -4.10 -19.18
C SER A 83 9.73 -4.23 -18.80
N ASP A 84 10.09 -4.00 -17.54
CA ASP A 84 11.46 -4.19 -17.07
C ASP A 84 11.83 -5.69 -17.01
N LEU A 85 10.89 -6.57 -16.67
CA LEU A 85 11.17 -8.03 -16.69
C LEU A 85 11.44 -8.52 -18.12
N GLU A 86 10.73 -7.99 -19.11
CA GLU A 86 11.02 -8.26 -20.53
C GLU A 86 12.39 -7.74 -20.97
N ALA A 87 12.78 -6.56 -20.48
CA ALA A 87 14.10 -5.99 -20.73
C ALA A 87 15.21 -6.81 -20.06
N HIS A 88 14.99 -7.24 -18.82
CA HIS A 88 15.90 -8.10 -18.06
C HIS A 88 16.16 -9.43 -18.78
N ALA A 89 15.12 -10.05 -19.34
CA ALA A 89 15.25 -11.30 -20.09
C ALA A 89 16.17 -11.17 -21.33
N LYS A 90 16.28 -9.97 -21.91
CA LYS A 90 17.13 -9.68 -23.06
C LYS A 90 18.54 -9.25 -22.64
N ASN A 91 18.63 -8.43 -21.60
CA ASN A 91 19.88 -7.91 -21.06
C ASN A 91 19.82 -7.90 -19.51
N PRO A 92 20.28 -8.97 -18.84
CA PRO A 92 20.13 -9.09 -17.41
C PRO A 92 20.90 -8.02 -16.63
N TRP A 93 20.20 -7.34 -15.72
CA TRP A 93 20.81 -6.48 -14.70
C TRP A 93 21.61 -7.31 -13.70
N LYS A 94 22.77 -6.79 -13.29
CA LYS A 94 23.65 -7.43 -12.31
C LYS A 94 22.93 -7.54 -10.96
N GLY A 95 23.25 -8.59 -10.21
CA GLY A 95 22.76 -8.78 -8.83
C GLY A 95 21.24 -8.96 -8.72
N ALA A 96 20.54 -9.20 -9.83
CA ALA A 96 19.11 -9.42 -9.82
C ALA A 96 18.79 -10.74 -9.10
N VAL A 97 17.90 -10.67 -8.12
CA VAL A 97 17.36 -11.82 -7.40
C VAL A 97 15.91 -12.05 -7.80
N LYS A 98 15.55 -13.31 -7.97
CA LYS A 98 14.17 -13.71 -8.26
C LYS A 98 13.41 -13.84 -6.95
N TYR A 99 12.25 -13.18 -6.85
CA TYR A 99 11.33 -13.34 -5.73
C TYR A 99 10.13 -14.22 -6.12
N THR A 100 9.47 -13.90 -7.24
CA THR A 100 8.44 -14.72 -7.89
C THR A 100 8.72 -14.84 -9.39
N ASP A 101 7.90 -15.58 -10.14
CA ASP A 101 8.05 -15.69 -11.60
C ASP A 101 7.89 -14.33 -12.32
N ASP A 102 7.06 -13.46 -11.77
CA ASP A 102 6.70 -12.14 -12.28
C ASP A 102 7.35 -10.97 -11.52
N CYS A 103 8.15 -11.25 -10.48
CA CYS A 103 8.80 -10.23 -9.66
C CYS A 103 10.25 -10.58 -9.34
N TRP A 104 11.16 -9.78 -9.88
CA TRP A 104 12.58 -9.80 -9.55
C TRP A 104 12.97 -8.48 -8.88
N HIS A 105 14.16 -8.42 -8.31
CA HIS A 105 14.67 -7.24 -7.63
C HIS A 105 16.17 -7.06 -7.86
N SER A 106 16.63 -5.83 -8.05
CA SER A 106 18.06 -5.50 -8.05
C SER A 106 18.32 -4.13 -7.44
N LEU A 107 19.49 -4.00 -6.82
CA LEU A 107 20.03 -2.73 -6.32
C LEU A 107 21.07 -2.13 -7.29
N ASP A 108 21.30 -2.78 -8.43
CA ASP A 108 22.39 -2.38 -9.31
C ASP A 108 22.19 -0.98 -9.89
N ARG A 109 23.31 -0.25 -9.97
CA ARG A 109 23.39 1.09 -10.54
C ARG A 109 22.73 1.21 -11.92
N SER A 110 22.92 0.23 -12.81
CA SER A 110 22.40 0.31 -14.17
C SER A 110 20.88 0.17 -14.24
N LEU A 111 20.27 -0.59 -13.31
CA LEU A 111 18.81 -0.60 -13.16
C LEU A 111 18.32 0.73 -12.60
N MET A 112 18.98 1.24 -11.55
CA MET A 112 18.65 2.53 -10.94
C MET A 112 18.64 3.66 -11.97
N GLU A 113 19.69 3.77 -12.79
CA GLU A 113 19.83 4.79 -13.84
C GLU A 113 18.75 4.65 -14.93
N HIS A 114 18.46 3.42 -15.36
CA HIS A 114 17.40 3.10 -16.34
C HIS A 114 16.01 3.49 -15.82
N GLN A 115 15.66 3.08 -14.60
CA GLN A 115 14.36 3.39 -14.00
C GLN A 115 14.23 4.89 -13.71
N LEU A 116 15.30 5.56 -13.26
CA LEU A 116 15.27 7.01 -13.03
C LEU A 116 15.00 7.79 -14.31
N GLU A 117 15.65 7.41 -15.41
CA GLU A 117 15.41 8.02 -16.72
C GLU A 117 13.96 7.83 -17.18
N GLY A 118 13.43 6.61 -17.07
CA GLY A 118 12.03 6.34 -17.40
C GLY A 118 11.05 7.13 -16.52
N SER A 119 11.33 7.22 -15.23
CA SER A 119 10.50 7.96 -14.27
C SER A 119 10.46 9.47 -14.58
N LEU A 120 11.61 10.09 -14.84
CA LEU A 120 11.70 11.50 -15.25
C LEU A 120 10.87 11.78 -16.52
N GLN A 121 10.95 10.88 -17.50
CA GLN A 121 10.20 10.98 -18.76
C GLN A 121 8.69 10.88 -18.55
N ARG A 122 8.21 9.86 -17.81
CA ARG A 122 6.77 9.65 -17.54
C ARG A 122 6.17 10.80 -16.73
N LEU A 123 6.87 11.23 -15.69
CA LEU A 123 6.50 12.37 -14.85
C LEU A 123 6.57 13.71 -15.61
N GLY A 124 7.43 13.81 -16.62
CA GLY A 124 7.67 15.05 -17.36
C GLY A 124 8.30 16.13 -16.48
N VAL A 125 9.29 15.74 -15.66
CA VAL A 125 10.04 16.61 -14.75
C VAL A 125 11.54 16.41 -14.97
N GLU A 126 12.31 17.46 -14.70
CA GLU A 126 13.78 17.41 -14.80
C GLU A 126 14.42 16.85 -13.52
N CYS A 127 13.69 16.92 -12.39
CA CYS A 127 14.15 16.49 -11.08
C CYS A 127 13.01 15.84 -10.27
N ILE A 128 13.33 14.72 -9.62
CA ILE A 128 12.50 14.06 -8.59
C ILE A 128 13.01 14.50 -7.22
N ASP A 129 12.14 15.00 -6.34
CA ASP A 129 12.59 15.61 -5.08
C ASP A 129 13.23 14.58 -4.14
N THR A 130 12.67 13.37 -4.08
CA THR A 130 13.23 12.25 -3.31
C THR A 130 13.15 10.95 -4.10
N TYR A 131 14.26 10.23 -4.19
CA TYR A 131 14.31 8.94 -4.87
C TYR A 131 14.70 7.81 -3.91
N LEU A 132 13.84 6.80 -3.77
CA LEU A 132 14.02 5.76 -2.75
C LEU A 132 14.46 4.42 -3.34
N VAL A 133 15.35 3.73 -2.65
CA VAL A 133 15.54 2.29 -2.84
C VAL A 133 14.26 1.58 -2.38
N HIS A 134 13.59 0.84 -3.25
CA HIS A 134 12.29 0.24 -2.97
C HIS A 134 12.46 -1.20 -2.46
N ASN A 135 12.14 -1.42 -1.20
CA ASN A 135 12.13 -2.71 -0.50
C ASN A 135 13.41 -3.54 -0.71
N PRO A 136 14.59 -3.04 -0.28
CA PRO A 136 15.86 -3.76 -0.40
C PRO A 136 15.85 -5.13 0.29
N GLU A 137 14.91 -5.39 1.21
CA GLU A 137 14.68 -6.71 1.81
C GLU A 137 14.41 -7.81 0.79
N HIS A 138 13.95 -7.51 -0.43
CA HIS A 138 13.77 -8.52 -1.47
C HIS A 138 15.08 -9.21 -1.87
N PHE A 139 16.23 -8.53 -1.71
CA PHE A 139 17.54 -9.16 -1.82
C PHE A 139 17.69 -10.34 -0.84
N LEU A 140 17.25 -10.14 0.41
CA LEU A 140 17.28 -11.16 1.45
C LEU A 140 16.21 -12.23 1.18
N MET A 141 14.97 -11.83 0.85
CA MET A 141 13.85 -12.76 0.61
C MET A 141 14.09 -13.72 -0.56
N GLY A 142 14.80 -13.26 -1.61
CA GLY A 142 15.16 -14.11 -2.75
C GLY A 142 16.25 -15.15 -2.45
N GLN A 143 16.91 -15.07 -1.29
CA GLN A 143 18.05 -15.90 -0.92
C GLN A 143 17.91 -16.60 0.43
N ILE A 144 17.03 -16.11 1.29
CA ILE A 144 16.73 -16.65 2.62
C ILE A 144 15.31 -17.22 2.59
N PRO A 145 15.15 -18.55 2.60
CA PRO A 145 13.84 -19.18 2.68
C PRO A 145 13.05 -18.69 3.91
N PRO A 146 11.73 -18.42 3.80
CA PRO A 146 10.91 -17.92 4.89
C PRO A 146 10.96 -18.76 6.18
N GLU A 147 11.16 -20.07 6.06
CA GLU A 147 11.23 -21.03 7.16
C GLU A 147 12.58 -21.04 7.89
N THR A 148 13.54 -20.21 7.47
CA THR A 148 14.86 -20.16 8.09
C THR A 148 14.79 -19.58 9.51
N SER A 149 15.05 -20.41 10.52
CA SER A 149 15.15 -19.94 11.90
C SER A 149 16.43 -19.11 12.11
N PRO A 150 16.40 -18.00 12.86
CA PRO A 150 17.59 -17.26 13.25
C PRO A 150 18.66 -18.13 13.93
N ASP A 151 18.25 -19.14 14.70
CA ASP A 151 19.16 -20.02 15.45
C ASP A 151 19.98 -20.93 14.53
N THR A 152 19.40 -21.39 13.42
CA THR A 152 20.04 -22.32 12.48
C THR A 152 20.63 -21.60 11.26
N GLY A 153 20.08 -20.43 10.91
CA GLY A 153 20.46 -19.62 9.75
C GLY A 153 21.40 -18.45 10.05
N GLY A 154 21.74 -18.19 11.32
CA GLY A 154 22.49 -17.00 11.73
C GLY A 154 23.69 -16.62 10.85
N PRO A 155 24.66 -17.52 10.59
CA PRO A 155 25.82 -17.20 9.75
C PRO A 155 25.46 -16.84 8.29
N LEU A 156 24.43 -17.46 7.72
CA LEU A 156 23.94 -17.14 6.37
C LEU A 156 23.27 -15.76 6.34
N ILE A 157 22.41 -15.50 7.32
CA ILE A 157 21.68 -14.23 7.45
C ILE A 157 22.66 -13.07 7.56
N GLU A 158 23.68 -13.18 8.43
CA GLU A 158 24.69 -12.14 8.60
C GLU A 158 25.53 -11.93 7.34
N ALA A 159 25.97 -13.01 6.68
CA ALA A 159 26.71 -12.90 5.41
C ALA A 159 25.89 -12.23 4.29
N LEU A 160 24.57 -12.47 4.24
CA LEU A 160 23.69 -11.83 3.26
C LEU A 160 23.37 -10.37 3.62
N ARG A 161 23.27 -10.03 4.91
CA ARG A 161 23.15 -8.63 5.37
C ARG A 161 24.40 -7.82 5.05
N GLU A 162 25.60 -8.41 5.18
CA GLU A 162 26.85 -7.78 4.75
C GLU A 162 26.87 -7.53 3.24
N GLN A 163 26.44 -8.51 2.43
CA GLN A 163 26.32 -8.34 0.98
C GLN A 163 25.29 -7.27 0.60
N LEU A 164 24.16 -7.22 1.30
CA LEU A 164 23.15 -6.18 1.12
C LEU A 164 23.72 -4.80 1.45
N ALA A 165 24.44 -4.65 2.56
CA ALA A 165 25.08 -3.40 2.95
C ALA A 165 26.10 -2.94 1.90
N GLN A 166 26.88 -3.86 1.33
CA GLN A 166 27.79 -3.56 0.23
C GLN A 166 27.06 -3.09 -1.03
N ALA A 167 25.97 -3.78 -1.43
CA ALA A 167 25.16 -3.37 -2.56
C ALA A 167 24.51 -1.98 -2.35
N LEU A 168 24.01 -1.71 -1.14
CA LEU A 168 23.48 -0.40 -0.76
C LEU A 168 24.56 0.69 -0.77
N SER A 169 25.80 0.37 -0.37
CA SER A 169 26.93 1.31 -0.46
C SER A 169 27.18 1.76 -1.90
N GLU A 170 27.28 0.81 -2.84
CA GLU A 170 27.48 1.10 -4.27
C GLU A 170 26.30 1.89 -4.85
N THR A 171 25.08 1.55 -4.41
CA THR A 171 23.85 2.22 -4.80
C THR A 171 23.80 3.67 -4.32
N PHE A 172 24.15 3.91 -3.05
CA PHE A 172 24.16 5.25 -2.46
C PHE A 172 25.21 6.13 -3.12
N GLU A 173 26.38 5.58 -3.48
CA GLU A 173 27.38 6.30 -4.27
C GLU A 173 26.83 6.75 -5.63
N ALA A 174 26.06 5.88 -6.31
CA ALA A 174 25.40 6.26 -7.56
C ALA A 174 24.32 7.34 -7.35
N LEU A 175 23.51 7.23 -6.29
CA LEU A 175 22.46 8.20 -5.95
C LEU A 175 23.04 9.58 -5.58
N GLU A 176 24.14 9.65 -4.82
CA GLU A 176 24.87 10.89 -4.57
C GLU A 176 25.34 11.55 -5.89
N GLY A 177 25.75 10.73 -6.86
CA GLY A 177 26.08 11.20 -8.21
C GLY A 177 24.87 11.78 -8.96
N GLU A 178 23.68 11.19 -8.82
CA GLU A 178 22.45 11.71 -9.41
C GLU A 178 21.97 13.01 -8.73
N VAL A 179 22.21 13.16 -7.43
CA VAL A 179 22.02 14.44 -6.73
C VAL A 179 22.95 15.51 -7.30
N GLN A 180 24.24 15.19 -7.47
CA GLN A 180 25.21 16.12 -8.08
C GLN A 180 24.82 16.54 -9.51
N ARG A 181 24.17 15.65 -10.27
CA ARG A 181 23.64 15.92 -11.60
C ARG A 181 22.31 16.70 -11.58
N GLY A 182 21.69 16.88 -10.41
CA GLY A 182 20.43 17.58 -10.24
C GLY A 182 19.20 16.81 -10.74
N ARG A 183 19.33 15.51 -11.04
CA ARG A 183 18.21 14.65 -11.48
C ARG A 183 17.35 14.19 -10.31
N ILE A 184 17.92 14.16 -9.11
CA ILE A 184 17.19 13.94 -7.86
C ILE A 184 17.60 14.98 -6.80
N GLY A 185 16.68 15.37 -5.91
CA GLY A 185 16.97 16.32 -4.83
C GLY A 185 17.59 15.67 -3.60
N SER A 186 17.15 14.46 -3.27
CA SER A 186 17.64 13.63 -2.17
C SER A 186 17.33 12.15 -2.41
N TYR A 187 17.85 11.27 -1.56
CA TYR A 187 17.51 9.84 -1.62
C TYR A 187 17.24 9.23 -0.25
N GLY A 188 16.83 7.96 -0.27
CA GLY A 188 16.41 7.24 0.92
C GLY A 188 16.13 5.76 0.68
N VAL A 189 15.52 5.11 1.67
CA VAL A 189 15.09 3.71 1.59
C VAL A 189 13.63 3.59 1.99
N SER A 190 12.82 2.96 1.13
CA SER A 190 11.50 2.44 1.47
C SER A 190 11.65 0.98 1.84
N SER A 191 11.26 0.55 3.04
CA SER A 191 11.35 -0.84 3.45
C SER A 191 10.18 -1.24 4.36
N ASN A 192 9.51 -2.34 4.01
CA ASN A 192 8.54 -2.96 4.90
C ASN A 192 9.25 -3.61 6.09
N SER A 193 10.49 -4.06 5.90
CA SER A 193 11.26 -4.73 6.94
C SER A 193 11.60 -3.84 8.14
N PHE A 194 11.52 -2.50 7.99
CA PHE A 194 11.69 -1.56 9.10
C PHE A 194 10.59 -1.67 10.17
N ALA A 195 9.48 -2.34 9.87
CA ALA A 195 8.41 -2.67 10.80
C ALA A 195 8.48 -4.12 11.34
N LEU A 196 9.53 -4.87 11.02
CA LEU A 196 9.75 -6.23 11.53
C LEU A 196 10.63 -6.22 12.79
N PRO A 197 10.55 -7.27 13.63
CA PRO A 197 11.53 -7.51 14.69
C PRO A 197 12.96 -7.59 14.13
N ARG A 198 13.94 -7.20 14.94
CA ARG A 198 15.36 -7.11 14.52
C ARG A 198 15.95 -8.48 14.18
N GLU A 199 15.44 -9.50 14.85
CA GLU A 199 15.80 -10.90 14.73
C GLU A 199 15.18 -11.53 13.47
N HIS A 200 14.24 -10.85 12.81
CA HIS A 200 13.61 -11.38 11.60
C HIS A 200 14.66 -11.57 10.50
N PRO A 201 14.71 -12.74 9.82
CA PRO A 201 15.74 -13.04 8.82
C PRO A 201 15.83 -12.03 7.67
N HIS A 202 14.69 -11.41 7.31
CA HIS A 202 14.58 -10.40 6.27
C HIS A 202 14.66 -8.94 6.77
N PHE A 203 14.95 -8.72 8.06
CA PHE A 203 15.14 -7.36 8.59
C PHE A 203 16.38 -6.69 7.98
N VAL A 204 16.18 -5.50 7.41
CA VAL A 204 17.24 -4.62 6.89
C VAL A 204 17.75 -3.72 8.01
N PRO A 205 19.02 -3.85 8.46
CA PRO A 205 19.55 -3.03 9.54
C PRO A 205 19.60 -1.54 9.16
N PHE A 206 18.69 -0.74 9.72
CA PHE A 206 18.58 0.68 9.40
C PHE A 206 19.69 1.52 10.04
N GLU A 207 20.25 1.10 11.17
CA GLU A 207 21.21 1.90 11.93
C GLU A 207 22.51 2.17 11.16
N GLY A 208 22.92 1.24 10.29
CA GLY A 208 24.12 1.36 9.46
C GLY A 208 23.94 2.21 8.20
N LEU A 209 22.71 2.56 7.81
CA LEU A 209 22.44 3.25 6.54
C LEU A 209 23.10 4.64 6.49
N LEU A 210 23.20 5.32 7.63
CA LEU A 210 23.82 6.64 7.71
C LEU A 210 25.33 6.59 7.46
N ASP A 211 26.00 5.54 7.94
CA ASP A 211 27.43 5.33 7.72
C ASP A 211 27.70 5.05 6.24
N LEU A 212 26.85 4.22 5.60
CA LEU A 212 26.91 3.97 4.17
C LEU A 212 26.72 5.26 3.35
N ALA A 213 25.73 6.07 3.71
CA ALA A 213 25.45 7.34 3.03
C ALA A 213 26.59 8.36 3.21
N THR A 214 27.18 8.41 4.40
CA THR A 214 28.32 9.28 4.72
C THR A 214 29.55 8.92 3.89
N GLU A 215 29.84 7.63 3.76
CA GLU A 215 30.95 7.16 2.93
C GLU A 215 30.69 7.37 1.44
N ALA A 216 29.47 7.13 0.97
CA ALA A 216 29.06 7.43 -0.41
C ALA A 216 29.25 8.93 -0.74
N ALA A 217 28.75 9.82 0.13
CA ALA A 217 28.91 11.26 -0.04
C ALA A 217 30.39 11.68 -0.05
N ARG A 218 31.21 11.09 0.82
CA ARG A 218 32.66 11.34 0.83
C ARG A 218 33.32 10.95 -0.50
N ARG A 219 32.95 9.82 -1.10
CA ARG A 219 33.53 9.37 -2.38
C ARG A 219 33.13 10.26 -3.55
N VAL A 220 31.90 10.76 -3.58
CA VAL A 220 31.38 11.59 -4.68
C VAL A 220 31.76 13.06 -4.53
N HIS A 221 31.61 13.62 -3.33
CA HIS A 221 31.75 15.07 -3.07
C HIS A 221 33.07 15.45 -2.40
N GLY A 222 33.85 14.48 -1.91
CA GLY A 222 35.10 14.73 -1.20
C GLY A 222 34.95 15.20 0.26
N SER A 223 33.72 15.35 0.76
CA SER A 223 33.41 15.70 2.15
C SER A 223 32.36 14.76 2.73
N ALA A 224 32.52 14.42 4.02
CA ALA A 224 31.63 13.51 4.75
C ALA A 224 30.45 14.24 5.44
N SER A 225 30.46 15.57 5.53
CA SER A 225 29.50 16.29 6.39
C SER A 225 28.12 16.54 5.77
N GLU A 226 27.93 16.30 4.46
CA GLU A 226 26.71 16.67 3.73
C GLU A 226 26.24 15.55 2.79
N HIS A 227 25.83 14.39 3.34
CA HIS A 227 25.16 13.35 2.56
C HIS A 227 23.71 13.75 2.22
N ASN A 228 23.17 13.17 1.15
CA ASN A 228 21.81 13.41 0.64
C ASN A 228 20.82 12.27 0.96
N PHE A 229 21.21 11.32 1.79
CA PHE A 229 20.28 10.40 2.45
C PHE A 229 19.41 11.18 3.45
N LYS A 230 18.13 11.40 3.13
CA LYS A 230 17.22 12.27 3.90
C LYS A 230 15.89 11.63 4.27
N THR A 231 15.52 10.49 3.68
CA THR A 231 14.18 9.92 3.86
C THR A 231 14.22 8.42 4.12
N ILE A 232 13.38 7.94 5.04
CA ILE A 232 12.96 6.54 5.10
C ILE A 232 11.45 6.44 4.95
N GLU A 233 10.99 5.41 4.25
CA GLU A 233 9.58 5.05 4.15
C GLU A 233 9.33 3.66 4.74
N PHE A 234 8.27 3.50 5.54
CA PHE A 234 7.95 2.24 6.21
C PHE A 234 6.46 2.11 6.58
N PRO A 235 5.97 0.87 6.79
CA PRO A 235 4.64 0.62 7.34
C PRO A 235 4.52 1.11 8.77
N ALA A 236 3.47 1.88 9.05
CA ALA A 236 3.05 2.13 10.42
C ALA A 236 1.56 2.44 10.49
N ASN A 237 0.90 1.91 11.51
CA ASN A 237 -0.48 2.20 11.84
C ASN A 237 -0.77 1.69 13.27
N ILE A 238 -2.02 1.71 13.69
CA ILE A 238 -2.40 1.33 15.06
C ILE A 238 -2.16 -0.16 15.38
N ILE A 239 -2.04 -1.02 14.36
CA ILE A 239 -1.71 -2.44 14.50
C ILE A 239 -0.20 -2.64 14.29
N GLU A 240 0.34 -2.19 13.16
CA GLU A 240 1.78 -2.25 12.82
C GLU A 240 2.55 -1.13 13.54
N ARG A 241 2.87 -1.37 14.83
CA ARG A 241 3.49 -0.36 15.70
C ARG A 241 5.01 -0.47 15.84
N THR A 242 5.62 -1.59 15.43
CA THR A 242 7.05 -1.90 15.64
C THR A 242 7.99 -0.77 15.24
N ALA A 243 7.75 -0.15 14.08
CA ALA A 243 8.54 0.96 13.57
C ALA A 243 8.52 2.21 14.48
N LEU A 244 7.42 2.40 15.22
CA LEU A 244 7.13 3.53 16.10
C LEU A 244 7.42 3.24 17.58
N THR A 245 7.80 2.01 17.94
CA THR A 245 8.05 1.62 19.33
C THR A 245 9.54 1.36 19.56
N PRO A 246 10.06 1.63 20.78
CA PRO A 246 11.39 1.17 21.16
C PRO A 246 11.53 -0.34 20.97
N THR A 247 12.73 -0.79 20.62
CA THR A 247 13.03 -2.21 20.50
C THR A 247 13.06 -2.87 21.88
N GLU A 248 12.82 -4.19 21.93
CA GLU A 248 12.86 -4.95 23.19
C GLU A 248 14.22 -4.86 23.90
N ALA A 249 15.29 -4.67 23.13
CA ALA A 249 16.65 -4.44 23.63
C ALA A 249 16.89 -3.00 24.17
N GLY A 250 15.84 -2.16 24.26
CA GLY A 250 15.92 -0.79 24.75
C GLY A 250 16.45 0.23 23.72
N GLY A 251 16.51 -0.14 22.44
CA GLY A 251 16.90 0.75 21.34
C GLY A 251 15.71 1.52 20.77
N ASN A 252 15.98 2.51 19.92
CA ASN A 252 14.94 3.25 19.20
C ASN A 252 14.33 2.38 18.09
N GLY A 253 13.00 2.46 17.90
CA GLY A 253 12.37 2.03 16.65
C GLY A 253 12.89 2.85 15.47
N CYS A 254 12.68 2.37 14.24
CA CYS A 254 13.25 3.00 13.04
C CYS A 254 12.79 4.47 12.90
N ALA A 255 11.54 4.77 13.29
CA ALA A 255 11.00 6.12 13.25
C ALA A 255 11.71 7.06 14.23
N GLN A 256 11.92 6.63 15.49
CA GLN A 256 12.68 7.43 16.46
C GLN A 256 14.14 7.56 16.05
N TRP A 257 14.76 6.51 15.52
CA TRP A 257 16.13 6.52 15.04
C TRP A 257 16.33 7.56 13.93
N ALA A 258 15.42 7.60 12.95
CA ALA A 258 15.45 8.53 11.84
C ALA A 258 15.21 9.97 12.31
N HIS A 259 14.16 10.16 13.10
CA HIS A 259 13.79 11.48 13.62
C HIS A 259 14.93 12.12 14.41
N SER A 260 15.61 11.36 15.30
CA SER A 260 16.73 11.88 16.10
C SER A 260 17.97 12.24 15.28
N ARG A 261 18.00 11.90 13.98
CA ARG A 261 19.10 12.15 13.04
C ARG A 261 18.73 13.14 11.94
N GLY A 262 17.55 13.77 12.03
CA GLY A 262 17.05 14.68 10.99
C GLY A 262 16.69 13.98 9.68
N ILE A 263 16.45 12.65 9.71
CA ILE A 263 15.95 11.89 8.58
C ILE A 263 14.42 11.94 8.62
N ARG A 264 13.83 12.31 7.50
CA ARG A 264 12.38 12.36 7.30
C ARG A 264 11.80 10.94 7.31
N THR A 265 10.66 10.79 7.98
CA THR A 265 9.90 9.53 8.04
C THR A 265 8.60 9.66 7.24
N VAL A 266 8.42 8.75 6.29
CA VAL A 266 7.22 8.65 5.46
C VAL A 266 6.53 7.35 5.82
N VAL A 267 5.28 7.42 6.24
CA VAL A 267 4.50 6.25 6.63
C VAL A 267 3.63 5.81 5.46
N ASN A 268 3.81 4.57 4.99
CA ASN A 268 2.86 3.91 4.10
C ASN A 268 1.93 3.00 4.93
N ARG A 269 0.93 2.40 4.26
CA ARG A 269 -0.03 1.48 4.92
C ARG A 269 -0.83 2.09 6.09
N ALA A 270 -1.05 3.40 6.06
CA ALA A 270 -1.81 4.10 7.10
C ALA A 270 -3.22 3.53 7.33
N LEU A 271 -3.85 2.95 6.29
CA LEU A 271 -5.22 2.42 6.32
C LEU A 271 -5.32 0.93 5.95
N THR A 272 -4.22 0.19 5.96
CA THR A 272 -4.21 -1.26 5.67
C THR A 272 -3.07 -1.88 6.43
N ALA A 273 -3.38 -2.69 7.44
CA ALA A 273 -2.42 -3.24 8.36
C ALA A 273 -2.17 -4.73 8.12
N PHE A 274 -1.05 -5.22 8.62
CA PHE A 274 -0.68 -6.63 8.62
C PHE A 274 -0.15 -7.03 9.99
N ASP A 275 -0.49 -8.24 10.41
CA ASP A 275 0.10 -8.90 11.58
C ASP A 275 0.26 -10.40 11.32
N ASP A 276 0.54 -11.17 12.36
CA ASP A 276 0.69 -12.62 12.31
C ASP A 276 -0.62 -13.36 12.00
N VAL A 277 -1.77 -12.72 12.24
CA VAL A 277 -3.09 -13.29 11.97
C VAL A 277 -3.51 -13.05 10.52
N GLY A 278 -3.23 -11.87 9.96
CA GLY A 278 -3.57 -11.58 8.58
C GLY A 278 -3.45 -10.11 8.19
N SER A 279 -4.37 -9.67 7.33
CA SER A 279 -4.43 -8.29 6.87
C SER A 279 -5.73 -7.63 7.31
N TRP A 280 -5.66 -6.36 7.68
CA TRP A 280 -6.74 -5.65 8.34
C TRP A 280 -6.99 -4.31 7.67
N ARG A 281 -8.26 -4.02 7.37
CA ARG A 281 -8.63 -2.76 6.73
C ARG A 281 -9.00 -1.75 7.81
N LEU A 282 -8.14 -0.76 8.03
CA LEU A 282 -8.39 0.34 8.98
C LEU A 282 -9.34 1.41 8.40
N ALA A 283 -10.35 1.00 7.64
CA ALA A 283 -11.34 1.90 7.06
C ALA A 283 -12.68 1.17 6.99
N GLU A 284 -13.73 1.87 7.38
CA GLU A 284 -15.09 1.34 7.38
C GLU A 284 -15.85 1.82 6.16
N ALA A 285 -16.66 0.92 5.60
CA ALA A 285 -17.66 1.23 4.60
C ALA A 285 -19.03 0.85 5.16
N PRO A 286 -20.10 1.61 4.88
CA PRO A 286 -21.45 1.18 5.21
C PRO A 286 -21.78 -0.10 4.46
N PHE A 287 -22.65 -0.93 5.04
CA PHE A 287 -23.19 -2.08 4.33
C PHE A 287 -24.07 -1.56 3.16
N PRO A 288 -23.86 -2.06 1.92
CA PRO A 288 -24.60 -1.61 0.75
C PRO A 288 -26.11 -1.88 0.88
N GLU A 289 -26.93 -0.83 0.73
CA GLU A 289 -28.40 -0.95 0.76
C GLU A 289 -28.93 -1.84 -0.37
N GLY A 290 -28.32 -1.77 -1.56
CA GLY A 290 -28.73 -2.53 -2.75
C GLY A 290 -28.29 -3.98 -2.79
N TYR A 291 -27.56 -4.47 -1.78
CA TYR A 291 -27.00 -5.83 -1.82
C TYR A 291 -28.07 -6.92 -1.83
N ALA A 292 -29.07 -6.83 -0.95
CA ALA A 292 -30.18 -7.78 -0.92
C ALA A 292 -30.94 -7.79 -2.25
N ASP A 293 -31.28 -6.62 -2.77
CA ASP A 293 -31.99 -6.49 -4.05
C ASP A 293 -31.17 -7.06 -5.21
N SER A 294 -29.86 -6.77 -5.27
CA SER A 294 -28.98 -7.30 -6.32
C SER A 294 -28.81 -8.82 -6.23
N ARG A 295 -28.73 -9.38 -5.01
CA ARG A 295 -28.66 -10.82 -4.79
C ARG A 295 -29.95 -11.50 -5.22
N ASP A 296 -31.09 -11.00 -4.75
CA ASP A 296 -32.39 -11.61 -4.99
C ASP A 296 -32.79 -11.53 -6.47
N ALA A 297 -32.51 -10.39 -7.13
CA ALA A 297 -32.71 -10.23 -8.57
C ALA A 297 -31.84 -11.18 -9.41
N LEU A 298 -30.60 -11.44 -8.99
CA LEU A 298 -29.74 -12.41 -9.66
C LEU A 298 -30.23 -13.85 -9.44
N ILE A 299 -30.65 -14.21 -8.23
CA ILE A 299 -31.22 -15.53 -7.93
C ILE A 299 -32.51 -15.78 -8.73
N GLU A 300 -33.38 -14.77 -8.83
CA GLU A 300 -34.60 -14.83 -9.64
C GLU A 300 -34.28 -15.04 -11.13
N HIS A 301 -33.34 -14.26 -11.67
CA HIS A 301 -32.89 -14.39 -13.07
C HIS A 301 -32.33 -15.77 -13.39
N LEU A 302 -31.57 -16.36 -12.46
CA LEU A 302 -31.00 -17.70 -12.57
C LEU A 302 -32.01 -18.81 -12.22
N SER A 303 -33.29 -18.50 -12.07
CA SER A 303 -34.38 -19.45 -11.81
C SER A 303 -35.37 -19.47 -12.99
N PRO A 304 -34.95 -19.97 -14.17
CA PRO A 304 -35.83 -19.99 -15.33
C PRO A 304 -37.11 -20.79 -15.04
N PRO A 305 -38.26 -20.34 -15.57
CA PRO A 305 -39.51 -21.06 -15.39
C PRO A 305 -39.41 -22.47 -16.01
N PRO A 306 -40.11 -23.46 -15.44
CA PRO A 306 -40.20 -24.76 -16.08
C PRO A 306 -40.88 -24.62 -17.45
N LEU A 307 -40.38 -25.34 -18.44
CA LEU A 307 -41.04 -25.47 -19.74
C LEU A 307 -42.42 -26.10 -19.55
N ASP A 308 -43.40 -25.62 -20.28
CA ASP A 308 -44.69 -26.28 -20.30
C ASP A 308 -44.66 -27.57 -21.15
N ALA A 309 -45.72 -28.38 -21.02
CA ALA A 309 -45.78 -29.68 -21.67
C ALA A 309 -45.88 -29.60 -23.21
N GLU A 310 -46.17 -28.44 -23.79
CA GLU A 310 -46.23 -28.20 -25.23
C GLU A 310 -44.85 -27.76 -25.74
N GLU A 311 -44.19 -26.84 -25.02
CA GLU A 311 -42.81 -26.40 -25.25
C GLU A 311 -41.85 -27.58 -25.20
N GLU A 312 -41.91 -28.42 -24.16
CA GLU A 312 -41.06 -29.61 -24.04
C GLU A 312 -41.21 -30.56 -25.25
N ARG A 313 -42.43 -30.70 -25.80
CA ARG A 313 -42.69 -31.58 -26.95
C ARG A 313 -42.22 -31.00 -28.27
N SER A 314 -42.03 -29.68 -28.33
CA SER A 314 -41.60 -28.97 -29.53
C SER A 314 -40.07 -28.89 -29.72
N LEU A 315 -39.30 -29.09 -28.64
CA LEU A 315 -37.84 -29.05 -28.67
C LEU A 315 -37.22 -30.23 -29.43
N SER A 316 -36.27 -29.92 -30.30
CA SER A 316 -35.33 -30.91 -30.87
C SER A 316 -34.41 -31.51 -29.79
N ALA A 317 -33.68 -32.57 -30.15
CA ALA A 317 -32.73 -33.20 -29.24
C ALA A 317 -31.57 -32.26 -28.89
N GLU A 318 -31.14 -31.45 -29.85
CA GLU A 318 -30.10 -30.43 -29.68
C GLU A 318 -30.57 -29.29 -28.77
N GLU A 319 -31.76 -28.74 -29.00
CA GLU A 319 -32.33 -27.66 -28.16
C GLU A 319 -32.59 -28.13 -26.72
N ARG A 320 -33.03 -29.39 -26.54
CA ARG A 320 -33.19 -29.98 -25.21
C ARG A 320 -31.85 -30.09 -24.47
N LYS A 321 -30.79 -30.50 -25.17
CA LYS A 321 -29.45 -30.61 -24.58
C LYS A 321 -28.93 -29.24 -24.16
N GLU A 322 -29.11 -28.21 -24.99
CA GLU A 322 -28.72 -26.83 -24.69
C GLU A 322 -29.51 -26.26 -23.51
N TRP A 323 -30.82 -26.55 -23.42
CA TRP A 323 -31.65 -26.19 -22.29
C TRP A 323 -31.19 -26.86 -20.99
N ASP A 324 -30.90 -28.16 -21.00
CA ASP A 324 -30.41 -28.89 -19.82
C ASP A 324 -29.05 -28.33 -19.36
N GLU A 325 -28.13 -28.04 -20.28
CA GLU A 325 -26.85 -27.38 -19.98
C GLU A 325 -27.04 -25.99 -19.35
N THR A 326 -27.99 -25.21 -19.86
CA THR A 326 -28.36 -23.90 -19.32
C THR A 326 -28.93 -24.02 -17.91
N LEU A 327 -29.82 -24.99 -17.67
CA LEU A 327 -30.39 -25.24 -16.34
C LEU A 327 -29.32 -25.64 -15.33
N GLU A 328 -28.38 -26.51 -15.72
CA GLU A 328 -27.25 -26.89 -14.87
C GLU A 328 -26.36 -25.69 -14.52
N ALA A 329 -26.07 -24.82 -15.49
CA ALA A 329 -25.30 -23.59 -15.27
C ALA A 329 -26.02 -22.62 -14.33
N CYS A 330 -27.32 -22.40 -14.53
CA CYS A 330 -28.16 -21.56 -13.68
C CYS A 330 -28.22 -22.07 -12.24
N HIS A 331 -28.40 -23.39 -12.06
CA HIS A 331 -28.38 -24.03 -10.74
C HIS A 331 -27.03 -23.85 -10.04
N TRP A 332 -25.92 -24.06 -10.77
CA TRP A 332 -24.58 -23.90 -10.22
C TRP A 332 -24.30 -22.44 -9.80
N LEU A 333 -24.65 -21.45 -10.64
CA LEU A 333 -24.48 -20.04 -10.32
C LEU A 333 -25.30 -19.62 -9.10
N ARG A 334 -26.54 -20.09 -8.98
CA ARG A 334 -27.36 -19.86 -7.78
C ARG A 334 -26.72 -20.41 -6.52
N GLN A 335 -26.17 -21.63 -6.60
CA GLN A 335 -25.48 -22.22 -5.46
C GLN A 335 -24.25 -21.39 -5.08
N LEU A 336 -23.45 -20.95 -6.07
CA LEU A 336 -22.32 -20.05 -5.83
C LEU A 336 -22.74 -18.75 -5.13
N VAL A 337 -23.78 -18.06 -5.63
CA VAL A 337 -24.30 -16.82 -5.02
C VAL A 337 -24.77 -17.06 -3.59
N THR A 338 -25.48 -18.17 -3.35
CA THR A 338 -25.96 -18.55 -2.02
C THR A 338 -24.82 -18.85 -1.06
N ASP A 339 -23.80 -19.57 -1.52
CA ASP A 339 -22.63 -19.92 -0.72
C ASP A 339 -21.79 -18.68 -0.37
N LEU A 340 -21.63 -17.76 -1.33
CA LEU A 340 -20.96 -16.47 -1.10
C LEU A 340 -21.73 -15.64 -0.05
N ASP A 341 -23.05 -15.49 -0.20
CA ASP A 341 -23.89 -14.76 0.78
C ASP A 341 -23.76 -15.33 2.20
N ALA A 342 -23.80 -16.66 2.32
CA ALA A 342 -23.64 -17.34 3.61
C ALA A 342 -22.25 -17.18 4.24
N GLN A 343 -21.21 -17.00 3.41
CA GLN A 343 -19.82 -16.91 3.84
C GLN A 343 -19.30 -15.47 3.96
N ILE A 344 -20.13 -14.45 3.70
CA ILE A 344 -19.68 -13.06 3.73
C ILE A 344 -19.07 -12.66 5.09
N GLY A 345 -19.60 -13.23 6.17
CA GLY A 345 -19.12 -13.06 7.55
C GLY A 345 -17.77 -13.73 7.86
N ALA A 346 -17.24 -14.57 6.98
CA ALA A 346 -15.99 -15.30 7.21
C ALA A 346 -14.74 -14.55 6.72
N PHE A 347 -14.90 -13.50 5.90
CA PHE A 347 -13.76 -12.76 5.39
C PHE A 347 -13.16 -11.84 6.46
N SER A 348 -11.90 -12.13 6.83
CA SER A 348 -11.06 -11.28 7.68
C SER A 348 -10.43 -10.12 6.94
N SER A 349 -10.31 -10.20 5.61
CA SER A 349 -9.74 -9.13 4.81
C SER A 349 -10.29 -9.06 3.40
N VAL A 350 -10.34 -7.84 2.86
CA VAL A 350 -10.72 -7.60 1.45
C VAL A 350 -9.69 -8.22 0.50
N MET A 351 -8.42 -8.27 0.89
CA MET A 351 -7.36 -8.85 0.07
C MET A 351 -7.56 -10.36 -0.10
N HIS A 352 -7.88 -11.06 0.99
CA HIS A 352 -8.24 -12.48 0.96
C HIS A 352 -9.46 -12.72 0.06
N TYR A 353 -10.49 -11.88 0.16
CA TYR A 353 -11.64 -11.95 -0.74
C TYR A 353 -11.25 -11.75 -2.22
N GLN A 354 -10.45 -10.74 -2.54
CA GLN A 354 -10.01 -10.47 -3.91
C GLN A 354 -9.17 -11.61 -4.48
N ASP A 355 -8.26 -12.18 -3.68
CA ASP A 355 -7.46 -13.34 -4.07
C ASP A 355 -8.33 -14.57 -4.33
N ASP A 356 -9.30 -14.85 -3.45
CA ASP A 356 -10.23 -15.97 -3.62
C ASP A 356 -11.14 -15.77 -4.83
N LEU A 357 -11.63 -14.55 -5.04
CA LEU A 357 -12.44 -14.20 -6.21
C LEU A 357 -11.65 -14.45 -7.50
N MET A 358 -10.42 -13.94 -7.60
CA MET A 358 -9.61 -14.02 -8.82
C MET A 358 -9.05 -15.41 -9.09
N ARG A 359 -8.67 -16.16 -8.05
CA ARG A 359 -8.03 -17.48 -8.22
C ARG A 359 -9.02 -18.63 -8.29
N LYS A 360 -10.18 -18.52 -7.64
CA LYS A 360 -11.16 -19.61 -7.55
C LYS A 360 -12.43 -19.28 -8.31
N VAL A 361 -13.09 -18.17 -7.96
CA VAL A 361 -14.45 -17.88 -8.42
C VAL A 361 -14.50 -17.49 -9.90
N VAL A 362 -13.68 -16.52 -10.33
CA VAL A 362 -13.66 -16.03 -11.73
C VAL A 362 -13.32 -17.15 -12.73
N PRO A 363 -12.28 -17.98 -12.51
CA PRO A 363 -12.02 -19.12 -13.40
C PRO A 363 -13.16 -20.13 -13.45
N MET A 364 -13.85 -20.39 -12.34
CA MET A 364 -15.00 -21.29 -12.31
C MET A 364 -16.18 -20.73 -13.08
N ILE A 365 -16.47 -19.43 -12.96
CA ILE A 365 -17.48 -18.73 -13.76
C ILE A 365 -17.14 -18.88 -15.25
N ASN A 366 -15.93 -18.49 -15.65
CA ASN A 366 -15.51 -18.57 -17.06
C ASN A 366 -15.53 -20.00 -17.62
N ALA A 367 -15.16 -21.01 -16.82
CA ALA A 367 -15.14 -22.42 -17.25
C ALA A 367 -16.54 -23.04 -17.35
N LYS A 368 -17.50 -22.55 -16.57
CA LYS A 368 -18.88 -23.05 -16.57
C LYS A 368 -19.78 -22.32 -17.56
N LEU A 369 -19.34 -21.16 -18.05
CA LEU A 369 -20.19 -20.20 -18.72
C LEU A 369 -19.52 -19.68 -20.00
N ASP A 370 -19.32 -20.58 -20.95
CA ASP A 370 -18.99 -20.20 -22.33
C ASP A 370 -20.29 -19.68 -22.98
N GLY A 371 -20.31 -18.39 -23.37
CA GLY A 371 -21.44 -17.82 -24.11
C GLY A 371 -22.59 -17.25 -23.29
N MET A 372 -22.34 -16.75 -22.06
CA MET A 372 -23.36 -16.00 -21.29
C MET A 372 -23.97 -14.86 -22.11
N ASP A 373 -25.29 -14.69 -21.99
CA ASP A 373 -25.93 -13.50 -22.51
C ASP A 373 -25.49 -12.25 -21.73
N GLU A 374 -25.66 -11.09 -22.39
CA GLU A 374 -25.26 -9.80 -21.84
C GLU A 374 -26.01 -9.44 -20.55
N ASP A 375 -27.27 -9.89 -20.37
CA ASP A 375 -28.09 -9.59 -19.19
C ASP A 375 -27.60 -10.38 -17.98
N THR A 376 -27.36 -11.68 -18.11
CA THR A 376 -26.79 -12.51 -17.03
C THR A 376 -25.43 -11.97 -16.60
N SER A 377 -24.59 -11.58 -17.57
CA SER A 377 -23.29 -10.98 -17.31
C SER A 377 -23.42 -9.68 -16.52
N ALA A 378 -24.29 -8.76 -16.96
CA ALA A 378 -24.53 -7.49 -16.30
C ALA A 378 -25.03 -7.66 -14.85
N ARG A 379 -25.93 -8.62 -14.60
CA ARG A 379 -26.44 -8.92 -13.26
C ARG A 379 -25.39 -9.52 -12.34
N LEU A 380 -24.54 -10.42 -12.85
CA LEU A 380 -23.39 -10.94 -12.10
C LEU A 380 -22.42 -9.82 -11.72
N PHE A 381 -22.10 -8.93 -12.66
CA PHE A 381 -21.25 -7.77 -12.37
C PHE A 381 -21.87 -6.86 -11.31
N GLY A 382 -23.17 -6.60 -11.39
CA GLY A 382 -23.91 -5.85 -10.37
C GLY A 382 -23.82 -6.50 -8.99
N PHE A 383 -24.10 -7.80 -8.91
CA PHE A 383 -23.99 -8.56 -7.66
C PHE A 383 -22.58 -8.53 -7.08
N PHE A 384 -21.54 -8.80 -7.88
CA PHE A 384 -20.17 -8.78 -7.37
C PHE A 384 -19.72 -7.38 -6.94
N ALA A 385 -20.20 -6.32 -7.59
CA ALA A 385 -19.92 -4.95 -7.17
C ALA A 385 -20.52 -4.65 -5.79
N GLU A 386 -21.77 -5.03 -5.55
CA GLU A 386 -22.43 -4.88 -4.23
C GLU A 386 -21.81 -5.82 -3.19
N TYR A 387 -21.53 -7.07 -3.54
CA TYR A 387 -20.90 -8.06 -2.67
C TYR A 387 -19.51 -7.59 -2.21
N GLU A 388 -18.71 -7.00 -3.09
CA GLU A 388 -17.42 -6.41 -2.70
C GLU A 388 -17.59 -5.29 -1.66
N GLN A 389 -18.59 -4.42 -1.80
CA GLN A 389 -18.87 -3.39 -0.79
C GLN A 389 -19.33 -4.00 0.54
N ALA A 390 -20.15 -5.06 0.49
CA ALA A 390 -20.59 -5.78 1.68
C ALA A 390 -19.42 -6.45 2.41
N VAL A 391 -18.48 -7.10 1.69
CA VAL A 391 -17.23 -7.63 2.26
C VAL A 391 -16.40 -6.51 2.91
N ARG A 392 -16.28 -5.35 2.26
CA ARG A 392 -15.58 -4.18 2.83
C ARG A 392 -16.21 -3.70 4.14
N SER A 393 -17.55 -3.70 4.23
CA SER A 393 -18.27 -3.37 5.45
C SER A 393 -18.00 -4.38 6.57
N VAL A 394 -18.11 -5.68 6.29
CA VAL A 394 -17.91 -6.76 7.28
C VAL A 394 -16.48 -6.77 7.79
N THR A 395 -15.49 -6.72 6.89
CA THR A 395 -14.07 -6.72 7.24
C THR A 395 -13.68 -5.50 8.09
N GLY A 396 -14.30 -4.34 7.88
CA GLY A 396 -14.12 -3.16 8.73
C GLY A 396 -14.59 -3.40 10.17
N GLN A 397 -15.75 -4.03 10.35
CA GLN A 397 -16.26 -4.40 11.68
C GLN A 397 -15.35 -5.42 12.37
N GLN A 398 -14.89 -6.44 11.64
CA GLN A 398 -13.95 -7.41 12.18
C GLN A 398 -12.62 -6.78 12.58
N THR A 399 -12.13 -5.82 11.77
CA THR A 399 -10.91 -5.07 12.11
C THR A 399 -11.09 -4.30 13.41
N ARG A 400 -12.25 -3.68 13.64
CA ARG A 400 -12.56 -2.99 14.91
C ARG A 400 -12.52 -3.96 16.10
N THR A 401 -13.10 -5.15 15.97
CA THR A 401 -13.04 -6.20 16.99
C THR A 401 -11.60 -6.63 17.26
N HIS A 402 -10.82 -6.88 16.21
CA HIS A 402 -9.42 -7.28 16.33
C HIS A 402 -8.57 -6.23 17.06
N ILE A 403 -8.73 -4.95 16.72
CA ILE A 403 -8.05 -3.85 17.43
C ILE A 403 -8.43 -3.86 18.91
N PHE A 404 -9.71 -4.03 19.23
CA PHE A 404 -10.18 -4.06 20.61
C PHE A 404 -9.59 -5.24 21.40
N GLU A 405 -9.54 -6.42 20.81
CA GLU A 405 -8.95 -7.61 21.41
C GLU A 405 -7.43 -7.46 21.59
N SER A 406 -6.72 -6.98 20.55
CA SER A 406 -5.28 -6.74 20.57
C SER A 406 -4.87 -5.74 21.66
N ILE A 407 -5.58 -4.61 21.76
CA ILE A 407 -5.35 -3.60 22.80
C ILE A 407 -5.63 -4.16 24.20
N SER A 408 -6.71 -4.94 24.35
CA SER A 408 -7.10 -5.51 25.64
C SER A 408 -6.08 -6.53 26.18
N GLN A 409 -5.29 -7.14 25.28
CA GLN A 409 -4.26 -8.12 25.62
C GLN A 409 -2.87 -7.50 25.85
N ASP A 410 -2.63 -6.26 25.41
CA ASP A 410 -1.36 -5.55 25.55
C ASP A 410 -1.18 -4.96 26.97
N LYS A 411 -0.61 -5.77 27.88
CA LYS A 411 -0.28 -5.34 29.26
C LYS A 411 0.67 -4.14 29.32
N ALA A 412 1.56 -3.95 28.33
CA ALA A 412 2.48 -2.82 28.32
C ALA A 412 1.77 -1.49 28.06
N LEU A 413 0.71 -1.49 27.24
CA LEU A 413 -0.18 -0.32 27.12
C LEU A 413 -1.00 -0.06 28.38
N ALA A 414 -1.44 -1.13 29.05
CA ALA A 414 -2.23 -1.03 30.28
C ALA A 414 -1.40 -0.54 31.49
N GLU A 415 -0.09 -0.79 31.52
CA GLU A 415 0.77 -0.58 32.70
C GLU A 415 1.82 0.56 32.55
N ALA A 416 1.91 1.24 31.40
CA ALA A 416 2.87 2.32 31.16
C ALA A 416 2.68 3.53 32.12
N ARG A 417 3.33 3.50 33.29
CA ARG A 417 3.55 4.66 34.17
C ARG A 417 4.91 5.31 33.86
N PRO A 418 5.01 6.66 33.92
CA PRO A 418 6.20 7.39 33.49
C PRO A 418 7.36 7.25 34.48
N THR A 419 8.55 6.92 33.99
CA THR A 419 9.80 6.81 34.78
C THR A 419 10.91 7.76 34.33
N CYS A 420 10.59 8.90 33.70
CA CYS A 420 11.57 9.94 33.35
C CYS A 420 11.02 11.37 33.50
N ASP A 421 11.92 12.31 33.80
CA ASP A 421 11.77 13.73 34.17
C ASP A 421 10.56 14.49 33.55
N PRO A 422 9.68 15.12 34.37
CA PRO A 422 8.46 15.82 33.93
C PRO A 422 8.68 17.09 33.09
N SER A 423 9.92 17.54 32.86
CA SER A 423 10.20 18.82 32.18
C SER A 423 10.59 18.69 30.70
N VAL A 424 10.72 17.47 30.16
CA VAL A 424 11.20 17.23 28.77
C VAL A 424 10.26 16.35 27.94
N PHE A 425 9.12 15.92 28.49
CA PHE A 425 8.17 15.08 27.76
C PHE A 425 6.75 15.53 28.09
N ILE A 426 6.02 16.04 27.09
CA ILE A 426 4.57 15.94 27.08
C ILE A 426 4.30 14.53 26.58
N PRO A 427 3.97 13.55 27.45
CA PRO A 427 3.50 12.28 26.94
C PRO A 427 2.32 12.55 26.01
N PRO A 428 2.15 11.83 24.89
CA PRO A 428 0.80 11.63 24.42
C PRO A 428 0.11 11.03 25.65
N GLU A 429 -0.74 11.81 26.32
CA GLU A 429 -1.65 11.28 27.31
C GLU A 429 -2.15 9.96 26.72
N LEU A 430 -1.95 8.83 27.43
CA LEU A 430 -2.73 7.62 27.14
C LEU A 430 -4.17 8.13 27.06
N PRO A 431 -4.78 8.21 25.87
CA PRO A 431 -5.97 9.02 25.75
C PRO A 431 -7.00 8.41 26.67
N VAL A 432 -7.51 9.22 27.58
CA VAL A 432 -8.76 8.95 28.26
C VAL A 432 -9.80 8.77 27.15
N GLY A 433 -10.03 7.52 26.71
CA GLY A 433 -10.77 7.25 25.48
C GLY A 433 -10.25 6.07 24.64
N LEU A 434 -9.74 5.01 25.27
CA LEU A 434 -9.46 3.72 24.59
C LEU A 434 -10.73 2.91 24.26
N VAL A 435 -11.91 3.46 24.56
CA VAL A 435 -13.13 3.11 23.84
C VAL A 435 -13.13 4.05 22.64
N PRO A 436 -13.30 3.56 21.39
CA PRO A 436 -13.72 4.45 20.32
C PRO A 436 -14.83 5.32 20.91
N GLU A 437 -14.78 6.64 20.76
CA GLU A 437 -16.06 7.35 20.75
C GLU A 437 -16.91 6.54 19.78
N ALA A 438 -17.99 5.93 20.27
CA ALA A 438 -18.70 4.84 19.59
C ALA A 438 -19.38 5.29 18.26
N GLN A 439 -18.90 6.40 17.70
CA GLN A 439 -19.42 7.18 16.59
C GLN A 439 -18.35 7.52 15.54
N ALA A 440 -17.04 7.49 15.85
CA ALA A 440 -16.00 7.87 14.88
C ALA A 440 -15.63 6.71 13.91
N PRO A 441 -15.59 6.95 12.58
CA PRO A 441 -15.16 5.95 11.62
C PRO A 441 -13.69 5.53 11.82
N LEU A 442 -13.38 4.25 11.56
CA LEU A 442 -12.06 3.67 11.82
C LEU A 442 -10.91 4.39 11.10
N GLN A 443 -11.12 4.84 9.87
CA GLN A 443 -10.12 5.58 9.09
C GLN A 443 -9.77 6.94 9.71
N GLU A 444 -10.75 7.64 10.29
CA GLU A 444 -10.51 8.91 10.95
C GLU A 444 -9.66 8.70 12.20
N TYR A 445 -10.00 7.66 12.97
CA TYR A 445 -9.24 7.30 14.16
C TYR A 445 -7.80 6.90 13.82
N ALA A 446 -7.58 6.05 12.82
CA ALA A 446 -6.26 5.60 12.40
C ALA A 446 -5.38 6.77 11.91
N LEU A 447 -5.92 7.65 11.06
CA LEU A 447 -5.21 8.84 10.57
C LEU A 447 -4.90 9.82 11.70
N ALA A 448 -5.86 10.07 12.61
CA ALA A 448 -5.65 10.95 13.75
C ALA A 448 -4.60 10.37 14.72
N TRP A 449 -4.58 9.05 14.92
CA TRP A 449 -3.57 8.39 15.74
C TRP A 449 -2.16 8.54 15.14
N LEU A 450 -2.00 8.33 13.82
CA LEU A 450 -0.73 8.53 13.12
C LEU A 450 -0.28 9.99 13.15
N ALA A 451 -1.19 10.94 12.95
CA ALA A 451 -0.88 12.37 12.93
C ALA A 451 -0.37 12.91 14.27
N ARG A 452 -0.64 12.19 15.38
CA ARG A 452 -0.14 12.49 16.73
C ARG A 452 1.25 11.93 17.01
N GLN A 453 1.80 11.09 16.14
CA GLN A 453 3.12 10.49 16.36
C GLN A 453 4.22 11.52 16.09
N PRO A 454 5.09 11.83 17.08
CA PRO A 454 6.09 12.90 16.94
C PRO A 454 7.17 12.56 15.90
N CYS A 455 7.43 11.27 15.69
CA CYS A 455 8.42 10.76 14.76
C CYS A 455 7.85 10.48 13.36
N VAL A 456 6.64 10.95 13.02
CA VAL A 456 6.04 10.82 11.69
C VAL A 456 6.03 12.17 10.97
N SER A 457 6.76 12.28 9.86
CA SER A 457 6.82 13.50 9.05
C SER A 457 5.75 13.54 7.96
N THR A 458 5.44 12.41 7.32
CA THR A 458 4.45 12.32 6.24
C THR A 458 3.61 11.05 6.39
N ILE A 459 2.29 11.16 6.17
CA ILE A 459 1.36 10.02 6.12
C ILE A 459 0.88 9.85 4.68
N LEU A 460 1.20 8.72 4.05
CA LEU A 460 0.73 8.39 2.71
C LEU A 460 -0.68 7.78 2.77
N VAL A 461 -1.60 8.40 2.04
CA VAL A 461 -2.99 7.94 1.88
C VAL A 461 -3.19 7.47 0.44
N GLY A 462 -3.56 6.20 0.28
CA GLY A 462 -3.93 5.61 -1.01
C GLY A 462 -5.35 6.00 -1.42
N ALA A 463 -5.55 7.26 -1.79
CA ALA A 463 -6.86 7.80 -2.14
C ALA A 463 -7.17 7.61 -3.64
N VAL A 464 -8.22 6.85 -3.95
CA VAL A 464 -8.75 6.66 -5.32
C VAL A 464 -10.07 7.40 -5.56
N ARG A 465 -10.58 8.10 -4.54
CA ARG A 465 -11.80 8.92 -4.59
C ARG A 465 -11.56 10.26 -3.90
N GLU A 466 -12.14 11.32 -4.43
CA GLU A 466 -12.02 12.68 -3.87
C GLU A 466 -12.51 12.76 -2.41
N SER A 467 -13.54 12.00 -2.05
CA SER A 467 -14.04 11.94 -0.67
C SER A 467 -13.00 11.47 0.33
N TYR A 468 -12.11 10.54 -0.05
CA TYR A 468 -11.05 10.05 0.83
C TYR A 468 -9.97 11.12 1.05
N VAL A 469 -9.71 11.94 0.03
CA VAL A 469 -8.79 13.08 0.12
C VAL A 469 -9.34 14.11 1.09
N ASP A 470 -10.61 14.50 0.92
CA ASP A 470 -11.27 15.51 1.74
C ASP A 470 -11.36 15.06 3.21
N GLU A 471 -11.70 13.80 3.45
CA GLU A 471 -11.76 13.20 4.80
C GLU A 471 -10.39 13.20 5.47
N ALA A 472 -9.35 12.70 4.80
CA ALA A 472 -8.00 12.68 5.36
C ALA A 472 -7.47 14.09 5.69
N ALA A 473 -7.67 15.04 4.78
CA ALA A 473 -7.28 16.43 4.97
C ALA A 473 -7.98 17.07 6.18
N ARG A 474 -9.28 16.81 6.34
CA ARG A 474 -10.07 17.28 7.49
C ARG A 474 -9.50 16.73 8.80
N VAL A 475 -9.34 15.41 8.90
CA VAL A 475 -8.88 14.72 10.13
C VAL A 475 -7.51 15.23 10.58
N VAL A 476 -6.54 15.29 9.67
CA VAL A 476 -5.18 15.75 10.03
C VAL A 476 -5.17 17.24 10.37
N SER A 477 -5.95 18.06 9.67
CA SER A 477 -6.08 19.49 9.99
C SER A 477 -6.68 19.72 11.39
N GLU A 478 -7.65 18.91 11.81
CA GLU A 478 -8.25 18.98 13.15
C GLU A 478 -7.22 18.63 14.24
N VAL A 479 -6.43 17.58 14.04
CA VAL A 479 -5.32 17.23 14.95
C VAL A 479 -4.30 18.37 15.04
N GLN A 480 -3.98 19.00 13.91
CA GLN A 480 -3.03 20.14 13.86
C GLN A 480 -3.53 21.36 14.61
N LYS A 481 -4.80 21.73 14.45
CA LYS A 481 -5.40 22.87 15.17
C LYS A 481 -5.40 22.66 16.68
N ASN A 482 -5.75 21.46 17.14
CA ASN A 482 -5.81 21.14 18.56
C ASN A 482 -4.44 21.18 19.25
N HIS A 483 -3.35 20.89 18.53
CA HIS A 483 -1.99 21.03 19.05
C HIS A 483 -1.49 22.48 19.10
N SER A 484 -1.97 23.36 18.21
CA SER A 484 -1.55 24.76 18.15
C SER A 484 -2.27 25.69 19.14
N GLY A 485 -3.35 25.20 19.77
CA GLY A 485 -4.15 25.94 20.76
C GLY A 485 -3.89 25.56 22.21
N ALA A 486 -3.00 24.59 22.46
CA ALA A 486 -2.47 24.21 23.78
C ALA A 486 -1.08 24.80 23.96
#